data_AF-A0A7V6W544-F1
#
_entry.id   AF-A0A7V6W544-F1
#
_cell.length_a   1.000
_cell.length_b   1.000
_cell.length_c   1.000
_cell.angle_alpha   90.00
_cell.angle_beta   90.00
_cell.angle_gamma   90.00
#
_symmetry.space_group_name_H-M   'P 1'
#
loop_
_entity.id
_entity.type
_entity.pdbx_description
1 polymer ?
#
loop_
_entity_poly.entity_id
_entity_poly.type
_entity_poly.pdbx_seq_one_letter_code
_entity_poly.pdbx_strand_id
1 'polypeptide(L)' 'MSYEHLKNTDPEVYEVVRQELNRQQSKLELIASENFVSEAVMEAIGTPLTNKYAEGYPGKRYYGG' A
#
# COMPACT_ATOMS: atom_id res chain seq x y z
N MET A 1 1.39 -9.72 5.57
CA MET A 1 1.48 -9.85 4.10
C MET A 1 2.81 -10.48 3.72
N SER A 2 2.79 -11.50 2.86
CA SER A 2 4.03 -12.05 2.27
C SER A 2 4.27 -11.36 0.93
N TYR A 3 5.41 -10.68 0.79
CA TYR A 3 5.78 -9.91 -0.40
C TYR A 3 6.58 -10.77 -1.40
N GLU A 4 6.23 -12.05 -1.61
CA GLU A 4 7.02 -12.96 -2.46
C GLU A 4 7.20 -12.46 -3.89
N HIS A 5 6.16 -11.88 -4.50
CA HIS A 5 6.27 -11.34 -5.85
C HIS A 5 7.28 -10.20 -5.93
N LEU A 6 7.19 -9.25 -4.98
CA LEU A 6 8.14 -8.14 -4.90
C LEU A 6 9.55 -8.65 -4.63
N LYS A 7 9.73 -9.58 -3.69
CA LYS A 7 11.02 -10.18 -3.36
C LYS A 7 11.70 -10.83 -4.58
N ASN A 8 10.92 -11.52 -5.42
CA ASN A 8 11.46 -12.20 -6.59
C ASN A 8 11.73 -11.25 -7.76
N THR A 9 10.91 -10.21 -7.94
CA THR A 9 11.05 -9.24 -9.03
C THR A 9 12.08 -8.16 -8.72
N ASP A 10 12.09 -7.65 -7.49
CA ASP A 10 12.97 -6.58 -7.00
C ASP A 10 13.39 -6.84 -5.54
N PRO A 11 14.46 -7.64 -5.34
CA PRO A 11 14.97 -7.96 -4.02
C PRO A 11 15.48 -6.75 -3.23
N GLU A 12 15.96 -5.71 -3.93
CA GLU A 12 16.50 -4.50 -3.29
C GLU A 12 15.38 -3.68 -2.65
N VAL A 13 14.29 -3.43 -3.40
CA VAL A 13 13.11 -2.74 -2.86
C VAL A 13 12.45 -3.56 -1.75
N TYR A 14 12.36 -4.88 -1.91
CA TYR A 14 11.87 -5.76 -0.85
C TYR A 14 12.65 -5.57 0.46
N GLU A 15 13.98 -5.53 0.39
CA GLU A 15 14.83 -5.36 1.57
C GLU A 15 14.63 -3.98 2.22
N VAL A 16 14.51 -2.91 1.44
CA VAL A 16 14.19 -1.57 1.95
C VAL A 16 12.85 -1.56 2.70
N VAL A 17 11.81 -2.21 2.16
CA VAL A 17 10.50 -2.32 2.82
C VAL A 17 10.62 -3.07 4.16
N ARG A 18 11.41 -4.16 4.20
CA ARG A 18 11.64 -4.94 5.43
C ARG A 18 12.38 -4.12 6.49
N GLN A 19 13.39 -3.35 6.09
CA GLN A 19 14.14 -2.49 6.98
C GLN A 19 13.28 -1.37 7.57
N GLU A 20 12.42 -0.75 6.75
CA GLU A 20 11.51 0.29 7.24
C GLU A 20 10.45 -0.26 8.20
N LEU A 21 9.88 -1.43 7.91
CA LEU A 21 8.97 -2.10 8.85
C LEU A 21 9.63 -2.33 10.21
N ASN A 22 10.86 -2.83 10.20
CA ASN A 22 11.62 -3.03 11.44
C ASN A 22 11.92 -1.70 12.15
N ARG A 23 12.24 -0.64 11.41
CA ARG A 23 12.46 0.72 11.96
C ARG A 23 11.21 1.23 12.68
N GLN A 24 10.04 1.08 12.08
CA GLN A 24 8.76 1.51 12.67
C GLN A 24 8.40 0.68 13.91
N GLN A 25 8.66 -0.63 13.90
CA GLN A 25 8.36 -1.52 15.04
C GLN A 25 9.32 -1.36 16.23
N SER A 26 10.53 -0.85 16.00
CA SER A 26 11.59 -0.75 17.01
C SER A 26 11.72 0.63 17.64
N LYS A 27 10.90 1.61 17.25
CA LYS A 27 10.97 3.00 17.72
C LYS A 27 9.62 3.48 18.26
N LEU A 28 9.70 4.46 19.16
CA LEU A 28 8.54 5.24 19.58
C LEU A 28 8.35 6.39 18.60
N GLU A 29 7.23 6.40 17.88
CA GLU A 29 6.89 7.50 16.97
C GLU A 29 6.11 8.59 17.71
N LEU A 30 6.64 9.82 17.67
CA LEU A 30 6.11 11.00 18.38
C LEU A 30 5.67 12.13 17.45
N ILE A 31 5.68 11.87 16.14
CA ILE A 31 5.22 12.82 15.13
C ILE A 31 3.69 12.84 15.16
N ALA A 32 3.10 13.95 15.61
CA ALA A 32 1.66 14.05 15.87
C ALA A 32 0.75 13.80 14.65
N SER A 33 1.29 13.93 13.43
CA SER A 33 0.56 13.72 12.19
C SER A 33 0.78 12.33 11.56
N GLU A 34 1.70 11.53 12.09
CA GLU A 34 1.91 10.15 11.61
C GLU A 34 0.99 9.17 12.32
N ASN A 35 0.71 8.05 11.66
CA ASN A 35 -0.15 7.01 12.21
C ASN A 35 0.13 5.65 11.54
N PHE A 36 -0.33 4.57 12.18
CA PHE A 36 -0.31 3.23 11.62
C PHE A 36 -1.73 2.84 11.18
N VAL A 37 -1.88 2.50 9.91
CA VAL A 37 -3.16 2.01 9.38
C VAL A 37 -3.37 0.54 9.74
N SER A 38 -4.63 0.09 9.79
CA SER A 38 -4.96 -1.32 9.99
C SER A 38 -4.54 -2.19 8.80
N GLU A 39 -4.33 -3.50 9.03
CA GLU A 39 -4.03 -4.45 7.94
C GLU A 39 -5.09 -4.43 6.84
N ALA A 40 -6.38 -4.32 7.18
CA ALA A 40 -7.48 -4.24 6.21
C ALA A 40 -7.35 -3.06 5.23
N VAL A 41 -6.80 -1.92 5.69
CA VAL A 41 -6.54 -0.75 4.84
C VAL A 41 -5.40 -1.04 3.88
N MET A 42 -4.32 -1.67 4.37
CA MET A 42 -3.19 -2.07 3.53
C MET A 42 -3.58 -3.09 2.47
N GLU A 43 -4.44 -4.06 2.82
CA GLU A 43 -5.00 -5.03 1.88
C GLU A 43 -5.79 -4.34 0.77
N ALA A 44 -6.65 -3.38 1.11
CA ALA A 44 -7.48 -2.66 0.14
C ALA A 44 -6.65 -1.90 -0.92
N ILE A 45 -5.52 -1.30 -0.51
CA ILE A 45 -4.61 -0.58 -1.41
C ILE A 45 -3.97 -1.51 -2.45
N GLY A 46 -3.75 -2.78 -2.11
CA GLY A 46 -3.17 -3.79 -3.01
C GLY A 46 -4.18 -4.48 -3.95
N THR A 47 -5.43 -4.03 -4.00
CA THR A 47 -6.48 -4.70 -4.80
C THR A 47 -6.44 -4.31 -6.29
N PRO A 48 -7.13 -5.06 -7.17
CA PRO A 48 -7.29 -4.70 -8.58
C PRO A 48 -7.96 -3.34 -8.84
N LEU A 49 -8.46 -2.64 -7.80
CA LEU A 49 -8.93 -1.26 -7.93
C LEU A 49 -7.85 -0.34 -8.52
N THR A 50 -6.57 -0.62 -8.28
CA THR A 50 -5.45 0.13 -8.88
C THR A 50 -5.41 0.05 -10.41
N ASN A 51 -6.04 -0.96 -11.01
CA ASN A 51 -6.04 -1.14 -12.47
C ASN A 51 -7.15 -0.33 -13.14
N LYS A 52 -8.15 0.15 -12.38
CA LYS A 52 -9.36 0.74 -12.96
C LYS A 52 -9.19 2.24 -13.17
N TYR A 53 -9.36 2.66 -14.42
CA TYR A 53 -9.56 4.06 -14.76
C TYR A 53 -11.06 4.42 -14.69
N ALA A 54 -11.44 5.41 -13.88
CA ALA A 54 -12.86 5.71 -13.60
C ALA A 54 -13.15 7.22 -13.51
N GLU A 55 -12.78 8.00 -14.52
CA GLU A 55 -13.05 9.45 -14.54
C GLU A 55 -14.55 9.80 -14.46
N GLY A 56 -14.84 10.93 -13.83
CA GLY A 56 -16.20 11.44 -13.58
C GLY A 56 -16.70 11.09 -12.18
N TYR A 57 -18.02 11.05 -12.02
CA TYR A 57 -18.69 10.73 -10.75
C TYR A 57 -19.48 9.42 -10.85
N PRO A 58 -19.84 8.77 -9.73
CA PRO A 58 -20.80 7.67 -9.74
C PRO A 58 -22.08 8.05 -10.51
N GLY A 59 -22.51 7.21 -11.45
CA GLY A 59 -23.64 7.47 -12.34
C GLY A 59 -23.39 8.49 -13.46
N LYS A 60 -22.20 9.11 -13.52
CA LYS A 60 -21.77 10.08 -14.53
C LYS A 60 -20.30 9.87 -14.90
N ARG A 61 -19.95 8.67 -15.37
CA ARG A 61 -18.60 8.31 -15.79
C ARG A 61 -18.38 8.65 -17.26
N TYR A 62 -17.14 9.00 -17.61
CA TYR A 62 -16.74 9.19 -19.01
C TYR A 62 -16.46 7.85 -19.72
N TYR A 63 -16.04 6.83 -18.95
CA TYR A 63 -15.70 5.50 -19.47
C TYR A 63 -16.56 4.41 -18.81
N GLY A 64 -16.79 3.33 -19.55
CA GLY A 64 -17.59 2.18 -19.12
C GLY A 64 -16.85 1.16 -18.24
N GLY A 65 -17.64 0.25 -17.66
CA GLY A 65 -17.23 -0.71 -16.62
C GLY A 65 -17.20 -0.08 -15.24
#